data_AF-A0A2V1BB48-F1
#
_entry.id   AF-A0A2V1BB48-F1
#
_cell.length_a   1.000
_cell.length_b   1.000
_cell.length_c   1.000
_cell.angle_alpha   90.00
_cell.angle_beta   90.00
_cell.angle_gamma   90.00
#
_symmetry.space_group_name_H-M   'P 1'
#
loop_
_entity.id
_entity.type
_entity.pdbx_description
1 polymer ?
#
loop_
_entity_poly.entity_id
_entity_poly.type
_entity_poly.pdbx_seq_one_letter_code
_entity_poly.pdbx_strand_id
1 'polypeptide(L)'
;RFILKTRLIIEQAPLQSYYSVLIFSPEKSIVRIKFEKCIPTWIEGKPRVQAHWSAALQTLEGHSRSVTSVAVSPDGKLLST
;
A
#
# COMPACT_ATOMS: atom_id res chain seq x y z
N ARG A 1 0.17 -5.41 6.94
CA ARG A 1 0.92 -4.43 6.09
C ARG A 1 0.38 -4.42 4.66
N PHE A 2 0.49 -5.52 3.93
CA PHE A 2 -0.04 -5.64 2.56
C PHE A 2 -1.54 -5.36 2.50
N ILE A 3 -2.38 -6.17 3.16
CA ILE A 3 -3.85 -6.01 3.13
C ILE A 3 -4.29 -4.58 3.53
N LEU A 4 -3.68 -3.98 4.56
CA LEU A 4 -4.02 -2.63 5.01
C LEU A 4 -3.75 -1.55 3.96
N LYS A 5 -2.62 -1.64 3.24
CA LYS A 5 -2.25 -0.66 2.21
C LYS A 5 -3.00 -0.88 0.89
N THR A 6 -3.43 -2.12 0.64
CA THR A 6 -4.10 -2.50 -0.59
C THR A 6 -5.63 -2.47 -0.50
N ARG A 7 -6.20 -2.37 0.71
CA ARG A 7 -7.65 -2.44 0.95
C ARG A 7 -8.45 -1.47 0.09
N LEU A 8 -8.07 -0.19 0.09
CA LEU A 8 -8.74 0.86 -0.70
C LEU A 8 -8.71 0.57 -2.21
N ILE A 9 -7.61 0.00 -2.69
CA ILE A 9 -7.40 -0.32 -4.12
C ILE A 9 -8.28 -1.51 -4.53
N ILE A 10 -8.35 -2.53 -3.67
CA ILE A 10 -9.19 -3.73 -3.88
C ILE A 10 -10.68 -3.37 -3.85
N GLU A 11 -11.09 -2.47 -2.96
CA GLU A 11 -12.49 -2.00 -2.85
C GLU A 11 -12.92 -1.17 -4.07
N GLN A 12 -12.01 -0.47 -4.75
CA GLN A 12 -12.33 0.40 -5.90
C GLN A 12 -12.25 -0.30 -7.27
N ALA A 13 -11.38 -1.29 -7.50
CA ALA A 13 -11.20 -1.88 -8.83
C ALA A 13 -10.75 -3.36 -8.78
N PRO A 14 -11.67 -4.32 -8.55
CA PRO A 14 -11.31 -5.70 -8.19
C PRO A 14 -10.53 -6.51 -9.24
N LEU A 15 -10.77 -6.32 -10.55
CA LEU A 15 -10.09 -7.10 -11.60
C LEU A 15 -8.71 -6.56 -11.99
N GLN A 16 -8.53 -5.24 -12.02
CA GLN A 16 -7.26 -4.56 -12.32
C GLN A 16 -6.26 -4.63 -11.13
N SER A 17 -6.77 -4.99 -9.94
CA SER A 17 -6.01 -5.03 -8.68
C SER A 17 -4.96 -6.15 -8.63
N TYR A 18 -5.19 -7.32 -9.23
CA TYR A 18 -4.25 -8.44 -9.07
C TYR A 18 -2.85 -8.13 -9.62
N TYR A 19 -2.79 -7.51 -10.80
CA TYR A 19 -1.52 -7.17 -11.44
C TYR A 19 -0.91 -5.90 -10.86
N SER A 20 -1.69 -4.83 -10.70
CA SER A 20 -1.20 -3.55 -10.16
C SER A 20 -0.59 -3.73 -8.77
N VAL A 21 -1.23 -4.47 -7.88
CA VAL A 21 -0.74 -4.71 -6.51
C VAL A 21 0.58 -5.48 -6.51
N LEU A 22 0.73 -6.46 -7.40
CA LEU A 22 1.96 -7.21 -7.56
C LEU A 22 3.10 -6.35 -8.12
N ILE A 23 2.78 -5.52 -9.12
CA ILE A 23 3.72 -4.63 -9.81
C ILE A 23 4.14 -3.44 -8.93
N PHE A 24 3.28 -2.95 -8.05
CA PHE A 24 3.58 -1.85 -7.13
C PHE A 24 4.07 -2.29 -5.74
N SER A 25 4.06 -3.60 -5.46
CA SER A 25 4.67 -4.13 -4.24
C SER A 25 6.19 -3.98 -4.27
N PRO A 26 6.85 -3.71 -3.11
CA PRO A 26 8.30 -3.61 -3.01
C PRO A 26 9.02 -4.84 -3.56
N GLU A 27 10.19 -4.62 -4.16
CA GLU A 27 10.94 -5.63 -4.89
C GLU A 27 11.25 -6.87 -4.05
N LYS A 28 11.59 -6.68 -2.77
CA LYS A 28 11.94 -7.75 -1.83
C LYS A 28 10.77 -8.20 -0.95
N SER A 29 9.53 -7.84 -1.30
CA SER A 29 8.37 -8.31 -0.54
C SER A 29 8.05 -9.77 -0.85
N ILE A 30 7.53 -10.50 0.14
CA ILE A 30 7.14 -11.92 -0.02
C ILE A 30 6.17 -12.11 -1.19
N VAL A 31 5.25 -11.16 -1.40
CA VAL A 31 4.26 -11.22 -2.49
C VAL A 31 4.94 -11.05 -3.85
N ARG A 32 5.87 -10.08 -3.96
CA ARG A 32 6.64 -9.84 -5.19
C ARG A 32 7.50 -11.04 -5.57
N ILE A 33 8.18 -11.64 -4.59
CA ILE A 33 9.03 -12.83 -4.81
C ILE A 33 8.18 -14.05 -5.18
N LYS A 34 7.10 -14.30 -4.44
CA LYS A 34 6.26 -15.51 -4.62
C LYS A 34 5.53 -15.53 -5.96
N PHE A 35 5.12 -14.36 -6.45
CA PHE A 35 4.30 -14.23 -7.65
C PHE A 35 5.04 -13.56 -8.81
N GLU A 36 6.38 -13.48 -8.77
CA GLU A 36 7.16 -12.81 -9.82
C GLU A 36 6.83 -13.34 -11.23
N LYS A 37 6.64 -14.66 -11.36
CA LYS A 37 6.27 -15.34 -12.62
C LYS A 37 4.84 -15.03 -13.10
N CYS A 38 4.00 -14.45 -12.25
CA CYS A 38 2.65 -14.02 -12.58
C CYS A 38 2.61 -12.59 -13.12
N ILE A 39 3.74 -11.86 -13.12
CA ILE A 39 3.82 -10.53 -13.73
C ILE A 39 3.79 -10.69 -15.25
N PRO A 40 2.83 -10.06 -15.95
CA PRO A 40 2.74 -10.17 -17.40
C PRO A 40 3.98 -9.61 -18.10
N THR A 41 4.43 -10.30 -19.14
CA THR A 41 5.62 -9.93 -19.92
C THR A 41 5.44 -8.68 -20.77
N TRP A 42 4.19 -8.30 -21.10
CA TRP A 42 3.88 -7.07 -21.84
C TRP A 42 4.19 -5.78 -21.06
N ILE A 43 4.57 -5.90 -19.79
CA ILE A 43 5.00 -4.79 -18.93
C ILE A 43 6.52 -4.71 -19.00
N GLU A 44 7.02 -4.15 -20.10
CA GLU A 44 8.46 -4.04 -20.39
C GLU A 44 9.16 -3.07 -19.42
N GLY A 45 8.45 -2.02 -18.99
CA GLY A 45 8.93 -1.06 -18.00
C GLY A 45 8.34 -1.34 -16.61
N LYS A 46 8.95 -2.24 -15.84
CA LYS A 46 8.57 -2.41 -14.42
C LYS A 46 8.75 -1.05 -13.71
N PRO A 47 7.73 -0.56 -12.97
CA PRO A 47 7.89 0.66 -12.21
C PRO A 47 9.00 0.48 -11.19
N ARG A 48 9.84 1.50 -11.07
CA ARG A 48 10.86 1.57 -10.02
C ARG A 48 10.15 1.74 -8.69
N VAL A 49 10.09 0.66 -7.92
CA VAL A 49 9.47 0.62 -6.59
C VAL A 49 10.55 0.45 -5.53
N GLN A 50 10.22 0.79 -4.28
CA GLN A 50 11.17 0.64 -3.17
C GLN A 50 11.55 -0.84 -2.99
N ALA A 51 12.77 -1.10 -2.52
CA ALA A 51 13.20 -2.47 -2.25
C ALA A 51 12.43 -3.10 -1.07
N HIS A 52 12.10 -2.31 -0.05
CA HIS A 52 11.40 -2.71 1.15
C HIS A 52 10.15 -1.86 1.37
N TRP A 53 9.22 -2.36 2.19
CA TRP A 53 8.08 -1.56 2.63
C TRP A 53 8.56 -0.38 3.47
N SER A 54 7.94 0.77 3.27
CA SER A 54 8.07 1.92 4.18
C SER A 54 7.70 1.53 5.62
N ALA A 55 8.31 2.19 6.60
CA ALA A 55 7.89 2.08 7.99
C ALA A 55 6.45 2.57 8.20
N ALA A 56 6.00 3.54 7.38
CA ALA A 56 4.62 4.00 7.35
C ALA A 56 3.65 2.86 6.97
N LEU A 57 2.75 2.55 7.90
CA LEU A 57 1.74 1.49 7.76
C LEU A 57 0.44 1.99 7.12
N GLN A 58 0.06 3.22 7.42
CA GLN A 58 -1.17 3.86 7.00
C GLN A 58 -0.94 5.37 6.93
N THR A 59 -1.54 6.02 5.95
CA THR A 59 -1.65 7.48 5.86
C THR A 59 -3.09 7.83 6.21
N LEU A 60 -3.29 8.81 7.11
CA LEU A 60 -4.61 9.38 7.38
C LEU A 60 -4.83 10.52 6.39
N GLU A 61 -5.85 10.38 5.55
CA GLU A 61 -6.20 11.32 4.49
C GLU A 61 -7.64 11.82 4.69
N GLY A 62 -7.99 12.96 4.10
CA GLY A 62 -9.35 13.53 4.16
C GLY A 62 -9.49 14.84 4.93
N HIS A 63 -8.41 15.36 5.52
CA HIS A 63 -8.41 16.70 6.12
C HIS A 63 -8.39 17.78 5.03
N SER A 64 -9.29 18.77 5.14
CA SER A 64 -9.38 19.89 4.19
C SER A 64 -8.41 21.04 4.49
N ARG A 65 -7.78 21.02 5.68
CA ARG A 65 -6.79 22.01 6.14
C ARG A 65 -5.62 21.31 6.84
N SER A 66 -4.55 22.06 7.11
CA SER A 66 -3.37 21.57 7.83
C SER A 66 -3.73 21.05 9.22
N VAL A 67 -3.23 19.85 9.53
CA VAL A 67 -3.32 19.24 10.87
C VAL A 67 -2.27 19.88 11.77
N THR A 68 -2.69 20.43 12.91
CA THR A 68 -1.80 21.12 13.86
C THR A 68 -1.45 20.27 15.08
N SER A 69 -2.18 19.19 15.36
CA SER A 69 -1.96 18.30 16.50
C SER A 69 -2.45 16.90 16.18
N VAL A 70 -1.93 15.90 16.88
CA VAL A 70 -2.42 14.51 16.83
C VAL A 70 -2.44 13.96 18.25
N ALA A 71 -3.52 13.31 18.66
CA ALA A 71 -3.63 12.61 19.93
C ALA A 71 -3.98 11.14 19.71
N VAL A 72 -3.42 10.28 20.55
CA VAL A 72 -3.65 8.84 20.56
C VAL A 72 -4.38 8.50 21.85
N SER A 73 -5.43 7.69 21.78
CA SER A 73 -6.08 7.19 22.99
C SER A 73 -5.12 6.30 23.81
N PRO A 74 -5.28 6.21 25.13
CA PRO A 74 -4.42 5.36 25.97
C PRO A 74 -4.41 3.88 25.57
N ASP A 75 -5.50 3.39 24.96
CA ASP A 75 -5.62 2.03 24.45
C ASP A 75 -5.09 1.85 23.01
N GLY A 76 -4.62 2.92 22.37
CA GLY A 76 -4.04 2.91 21.03
C GLY A 76 -5.02 2.64 19.89
N LYS A 77 -6.33 2.59 20.16
CA LYS A 77 -7.35 2.25 19.15
C LYS A 77 -7.89 3.46 18.39
N LEU A 78 -7.81 4.65 18.99
CA LEU A 78 -8.35 5.87 18.43
C LEU A 78 -7.21 6.87 18.20
N LEU A 79 -7.30 7.53 17.05
CA LEU A 79 -6.45 8.63 16.66
C LEU A 79 -7.36 9.83 16.39
N SER A 80 -7.03 10.98 16.98
CA SER A 80 -7.67 12.26 16.65
C SER A 80 -6.63 13.24 16.16
N THR A 81 -7.02 14.07 15.19
CA THR A 81 -6.19 15.02 14.44
C THR A 81 -6.90 16.36 14.33
#